data_AF-A0A975KBE1-F1
#
_entry.id   AF-A0A975KBE1-F1
#
_cell.length_a   1.000
_cell.length_b   1.000
_cell.length_c   1.000
_cell.angle_alpha   90.00
_cell.angle_beta   90.00
_cell.angle_gamma   90.00
#
_symmetry.space_group_name_H-M   'P 1'
#
loop_
_entity.id
_entity.type
_entity.pdbx_description
1 polymer ?
#
loop_
_entity_poly.entity_id
_entity_poly.type
_entity_poly.pdbx_seq_one_letter_code
_entity_poly.pdbx_strand_id
1 'polypeptide(L)'
;MASAAQDRLAAQPSTPRESLRRNLQAEVTDLTAKLGPPPQAHALGELTRCLVLTVPSGMNAEDRKAWLRVALAEVRDIPAYMFDEACAAARKVADHPAKIIPEICKYRHPFLSKGMLEGRLSAARAQLENLDAPRLASADPDIVDVGEVSALVSEMQGNLGRRTSAAKRDYANLRMPTDQELAELAKIPGEANAQE
;
A
#
# COMPACT_ATOMS: atom_id res chain seq x y z
N MET A 1 4.63 -18.53 55.67
CA MET A 1 5.63 -17.81 54.86
C MET A 1 6.15 -18.72 53.73
N ALA A 2 5.31 -19.00 52.73
CA ALA A 2 5.67 -19.83 51.58
C ALA A 2 4.93 -19.33 50.32
N SER A 3 5.07 -18.05 49.99
CA SER A 3 4.34 -17.41 48.88
C SER A 3 5.20 -16.38 48.15
N ALA A 4 6.48 -16.68 47.95
CA ALA A 4 7.39 -15.85 47.15
C ALA A 4 8.22 -16.65 46.13
N ALA A 5 8.06 -17.98 46.09
CA ALA A 5 8.80 -18.86 45.19
C ALA A 5 8.05 -19.20 43.90
N GLN A 6 6.73 -18.95 43.82
CA GLN A 6 5.91 -19.27 42.65
C GLN A 6 5.80 -18.12 41.64
N ASP A 7 6.27 -16.92 41.98
CA ASP A 7 6.20 -15.74 41.09
C ASP A 7 7.42 -15.60 40.16
N ARG A 8 8.29 -16.61 40.10
CA ARG A 8 9.50 -16.62 39.25
C ARG A 8 9.46 -17.67 38.11
N LEU A 9 8.30 -18.26 37.81
CA LEU A 9 8.18 -19.36 36.85
C LEU A 9 7.61 -18.99 35.47
N ALA A 10 7.50 -17.70 35.11
CA ALA A 10 6.78 -17.29 33.89
C ALA A 10 7.64 -16.56 32.83
N ALA A 11 8.97 -16.67 32.88
CA ALA A 11 9.85 -16.21 31.81
C ALA A 11 10.57 -17.40 31.18
N GLN A 12 9.83 -18.30 30.54
CA GLN A 12 10.44 -19.29 29.66
C GLN A 12 11.09 -18.57 28.47
N PRO A 13 12.30 -18.96 28.03
CA PRO A 13 12.86 -18.45 26.79
C PRO A 13 11.98 -18.93 25.64
N SER A 14 11.23 -18.02 25.02
CA SER A 14 10.45 -18.35 23.84
C SER A 14 11.36 -18.94 22.79
N THR A 15 10.98 -20.10 22.24
CA THR A 15 11.78 -20.73 21.18
C THR A 15 12.02 -19.72 20.06
N PRO A 16 13.12 -19.82 19.28
CA PRO A 16 13.36 -18.90 18.17
C PRO A 16 12.16 -18.78 17.22
N ARG A 17 11.40 -19.87 17.04
CA ARG A 17 10.16 -19.92 16.26
C ARG A 17 9.02 -19.11 16.88
N GLU A 18 8.79 -19.24 18.19
CA GLU A 18 7.75 -18.45 18.89
C GLU A 18 8.08 -16.96 18.90
N SER A 19 9.37 -16.62 19.07
CA SER A 19 9.85 -15.25 19.01
C SER A 19 9.60 -14.64 17.63
N LEU A 20 9.94 -15.37 16.56
CA LEU A 20 9.66 -14.96 15.18
C LEU A 20 8.16 -14.80 14.91
N ARG A 21 7.33 -15.76 15.36
CA ARG A 21 5.87 -15.69 15.22
C ARG A 21 5.31 -14.43 15.86
N ARG A 22 5.72 -14.13 17.10
CA ARG A 22 5.29 -12.94 17.83
C ARG A 22 5.64 -11.66 17.08
N ASN A 23 6.86 -11.58 16.54
CA ASN A 23 7.30 -10.42 15.77
C ASN A 23 6.48 -10.24 14.48
N LEU A 24 6.21 -11.32 13.74
CA LEU A 24 5.38 -11.27 12.54
C LEU A 24 3.93 -10.90 12.85
N GLN A 25 3.37 -11.41 13.94
CA GLN A 25 2.03 -11.01 14.40
C GLN A 25 1.96 -9.53 14.73
N ALA A 26 2.97 -9.01 15.43
CA ALA A 26 3.08 -7.59 15.74
C ALA A 26 3.20 -6.75 14.46
N GLU A 27 4.04 -7.17 13.50
CA GLU A 27 4.20 -6.48 12.22
C GLU A 27 2.91 -6.49 11.40
N VAL A 28 2.21 -7.62 11.29
CA VAL A 28 0.92 -7.70 10.60
C VAL A 28 -0.11 -6.77 11.23
N THR A 29 -0.14 -6.71 12.56
CA THR A 29 -1.06 -5.84 13.30
C THR A 29 -0.75 -4.36 13.03
N ASP A 30 0.52 -3.97 13.12
CA ASP A 30 0.98 -2.60 12.86
C ASP A 30 0.72 -2.17 11.40
N LEU A 31 1.07 -3.02 10.43
CA LEU A 31 0.83 -2.75 9.01
C LEU A 31 -0.66 -2.67 8.69
N THR A 32 -1.48 -3.53 9.29
CA THR A 32 -2.94 -3.48 9.12
C THR A 32 -3.51 -2.18 9.69
N ALA A 33 -3.05 -1.76 10.88
CA ALA A 33 -3.47 -0.50 11.48
C ALA A 33 -3.07 0.72 10.64
N LYS A 34 -1.85 0.71 10.08
CA LYS A 34 -1.34 1.77 9.20
C LYS A 34 -2.14 1.90 7.90
N LEU A 35 -2.46 0.77 7.28
CA LEU A 35 -3.23 0.71 6.03
C LEU A 35 -4.72 0.99 6.22
N GLY A 36 -5.26 0.72 7.41
CA GLY A 36 -6.64 1.02 7.77
C GLY A 36 -6.90 2.51 7.96
N PRO A 37 -8.17 2.92 8.11
CA PRO A 37 -8.52 4.30 8.40
C PRO A 37 -8.04 4.73 9.80
N PRO A 38 -7.73 6.02 10.01
CA PRO A 38 -7.39 6.53 11.34
C PRO A 38 -8.58 6.35 12.31
N PRO A 39 -8.31 6.18 13.62
CA PRO A 39 -9.37 6.16 14.62
C PRO A 39 -10.24 7.41 14.54
N GLN A 40 -11.56 7.27 14.61
CA GLN A 40 -12.50 8.38 14.41
C GLN A 40 -12.23 9.58 15.32
N ALA A 41 -11.92 9.35 16.60
CA ALA A 41 -11.60 10.42 17.55
C ALA A 41 -10.34 11.20 17.14
N HIS A 42 -9.34 10.50 16.63
CA HIS A 42 -8.10 11.09 16.11
C HIS A 42 -8.39 11.93 14.85
N ALA A 43 -9.14 11.36 13.91
CA ALA A 43 -9.54 12.05 12.68
C ALA A 43 -10.32 13.34 12.95
N LEU A 44 -11.30 13.29 13.85
CA LEU A 44 -12.04 14.47 14.29
C LEU A 44 -11.13 15.53 14.94
N GLY A 45 -10.14 15.10 15.74
CA GLY A 45 -9.18 16.00 16.37
C GLY A 45 -8.29 16.75 15.37
N GLU A 46 -7.82 16.09 14.32
CA GLU A 46 -7.05 16.74 13.25
C GLU A 46 -7.92 17.62 12.35
N LEU A 47 -9.11 17.15 11.94
CA LEU A 47 -10.05 17.94 11.14
C LEU A 47 -10.51 19.20 11.88
N THR A 48 -10.72 19.11 13.19
CA THR A 48 -11.04 20.28 14.03
C THR A 48 -9.90 21.29 14.01
N ARG A 49 -8.64 20.83 14.11
CA ARG A 49 -7.46 21.72 14.01
C ARG A 49 -7.36 22.40 12.66
N CYS A 50 -7.63 21.69 11.57
CA CYS A 50 -7.68 22.28 10.22
C CYS A 50 -8.81 23.31 10.11
N LEU A 51 -9.99 22.97 10.60
CA LEU A 51 -11.15 23.85 10.56
C LEU A 51 -10.87 25.15 11.31
N VAL A 52 -10.37 25.08 12.56
CA VAL A 52 -10.08 26.24 13.42
C VAL A 52 -9.22 27.30 12.72
N LEU A 53 -8.26 26.90 11.88
CA LEU A 53 -7.38 27.83 11.17
C LEU A 53 -8.06 28.56 10.00
N THR A 54 -9.18 28.03 9.50
CA THR A 54 -9.88 28.52 8.30
C THR A 54 -11.32 28.94 8.60
N VAL A 55 -11.77 28.85 9.85
CA VAL A 55 -13.16 29.15 10.21
C VAL A 55 -13.50 30.58 9.80
N PRO A 56 -14.48 30.78 8.90
CA PRO A 56 -14.93 32.11 8.56
C PRO A 56 -15.67 32.74 9.74
N SER A 57 -15.51 34.06 9.89
CA SER A 57 -16.28 34.87 10.83
C SER A 57 -17.78 34.75 10.54
N GLY A 58 -18.48 33.89 11.28
CA GLY A 58 -19.92 33.65 11.10
C GLY A 58 -20.35 32.18 11.17
N MET A 59 -19.42 31.22 11.10
CA MET A 59 -19.77 29.80 11.25
C MET A 59 -20.13 29.48 12.70
N ASN A 60 -21.38 29.10 12.94
CA ASN A 60 -21.86 28.77 14.29
C ASN A 60 -21.40 27.36 14.73
N ALA A 61 -21.68 27.00 15.98
CA ALA A 61 -21.24 25.71 16.52
C ALA A 61 -21.93 24.50 15.85
N GLU A 62 -23.18 24.63 15.42
CA GLU A 62 -23.91 23.57 14.73
C GLU A 62 -23.41 23.37 13.30
N ASP A 63 -23.10 24.45 12.58
CA ASP A 63 -22.50 24.39 11.25
C ASP A 63 -21.13 23.70 11.30
N ARG A 64 -20.32 24.00 12.33
CA ARG A 64 -19.03 23.31 12.54
C ARG A 64 -19.21 21.81 12.76
N LYS A 65 -20.19 21.39 13.57
CA LYS A 65 -20.49 19.97 13.79
C LYS A 65 -20.98 19.29 12.50
N ALA A 66 -21.84 19.97 11.74
CA ALA A 66 -22.33 19.47 10.47
C ALA A 66 -21.19 19.28 9.47
N TRP A 67 -20.30 20.28 9.36
CA TRP A 67 -19.10 20.21 8.52
C TRP A 67 -18.20 19.05 8.95
N LEU A 68 -17.89 18.91 10.25
CA LEU A 68 -17.02 17.84 10.74
C LEU A 68 -17.58 16.44 10.46
N ARG A 69 -18.91 16.27 10.55
CA ARG A 69 -19.57 15.00 10.22
C ARG A 69 -19.39 14.63 8.76
N VAL A 70 -19.58 15.58 7.85
CA VAL A 70 -19.40 15.38 6.40
C VAL A 70 -17.92 15.15 6.08
N ALA A 71 -17.04 16.01 6.57
CA ALA A 71 -15.59 15.92 6.39
C ALA A 71 -15.05 14.55 6.81
N LEU A 72 -15.50 14.02 7.95
CA LEU A 72 -15.10 12.71 8.43
C LEU A 72 -15.51 11.57 7.48
N ALA A 73 -16.69 11.65 6.87
CA ALA A 73 -17.15 10.64 5.91
C ALA A 73 -16.30 10.64 4.64
N GLU A 74 -15.89 11.82 4.16
CA GLU A 74 -15.09 11.96 2.95
C GLU A 74 -13.65 11.44 3.10
N VAL A 75 -13.08 11.51 4.31
CA VAL A 75 -11.69 11.06 4.56
C VAL A 75 -11.61 9.60 5.04
N ARG A 76 -12.72 8.86 5.07
CA ARG A 76 -12.78 7.50 5.61
C ARG A 76 -11.87 6.50 4.89
N ASP A 77 -11.58 6.75 3.61
CA ASP A 77 -10.80 5.85 2.76
C ASP A 77 -9.30 6.20 2.79
N ILE A 78 -8.92 7.22 3.57
CA ILE A 78 -7.54 7.67 3.73
C ILE A 78 -6.84 6.80 4.79
N PRO A 79 -5.72 6.13 4.45
CA PRO A 79 -4.97 5.34 5.41
C PRO A 79 -4.40 6.19 6.54
N ALA A 80 -4.38 5.61 7.75
CA ALA A 80 -3.89 6.24 8.96
C ALA A 80 -2.44 6.73 8.81
N TYR A 81 -1.59 5.98 8.10
CA TYR A 81 -0.17 6.30 7.97
C TYR A 81 0.11 7.65 7.29
N MET A 82 -0.81 8.18 6.47
CA MET A 82 -0.62 9.45 5.76
C MET A 82 -1.57 10.55 6.20
N PHE A 83 -2.55 10.23 7.05
CA PHE A 83 -3.63 11.16 7.39
C PHE A 83 -3.13 12.41 8.13
N ASP A 84 -2.20 12.25 9.08
CA ASP A 84 -1.65 13.37 9.86
C ASP A 84 -0.85 14.34 8.98
N GLU A 85 -0.02 13.79 8.09
CA GLU A 85 0.75 14.58 7.14
C GLU A 85 -0.14 15.28 6.11
N ALA A 86 -1.20 14.61 5.64
CA ALA A 86 -2.19 15.19 4.75
C ALA A 86 -2.91 16.37 5.42
N CYS A 87 -3.32 16.23 6.69
CA CYS A 87 -3.91 17.32 7.46
C CYS A 87 -2.90 18.46 7.67
N ALA A 88 -1.64 18.15 7.99
CA ALA A 88 -0.59 19.13 8.14
C ALA A 88 -0.29 19.89 6.84
N ALA A 89 -0.33 19.20 5.70
CA ALA A 89 -0.17 19.82 4.38
C ALA A 89 -1.36 20.74 4.06
N ALA A 90 -2.59 20.27 4.26
CA ALA A 90 -3.79 21.06 4.03
C ALA A 90 -3.79 22.37 4.83
N ARG A 91 -3.36 22.35 6.10
CA ARG A 91 -3.26 23.56 6.95
C ARG A 91 -2.34 24.64 6.40
N LYS A 92 -1.37 24.30 5.55
CA LYS A 92 -0.43 25.27 4.98
C LYS A 92 -1.01 26.05 3.80
N VAL A 93 -2.03 25.51 3.14
CA VAL A 93 -2.48 25.98 1.82
C VAL A 93 -3.98 26.30 1.80
N ALA A 94 -4.79 25.62 2.62
CA ALA A 94 -6.21 25.87 2.71
C ALA A 94 -6.48 27.18 3.47
N ASP A 95 -7.12 28.12 2.78
CA ASP A 95 -7.59 29.41 3.29
C ASP A 95 -9.10 29.40 3.62
N HIS A 96 -9.79 28.31 3.28
CA HIS A 96 -11.24 28.18 3.42
C HIS A 96 -11.62 26.71 3.74
N PRO A 97 -12.65 26.44 4.57
CA PRO A 97 -13.02 25.07 4.96
C PRO A 97 -13.33 24.15 3.77
N ALA A 98 -13.90 24.71 2.69
CA ALA A 98 -14.20 23.98 1.45
C ALA A 98 -12.94 23.44 0.73
N LYS A 99 -11.75 24.00 1.00
CA LYS A 99 -10.48 23.54 0.38
C LYS A 99 -9.77 22.47 1.21
N ILE A 100 -10.08 22.31 2.50
CA ILE A 100 -9.38 21.37 3.39
C ILE A 100 -9.46 19.93 2.85
N ILE A 101 -10.67 19.42 2.61
CA ILE A 101 -10.87 18.02 2.22
C ILE A 101 -10.27 17.72 0.84
N PRO A 102 -10.48 18.55 -0.20
CA PRO A 102 -9.77 18.37 -1.47
C PRO A 102 -8.26 18.28 -1.32
N GLU A 103 -7.63 19.13 -0.49
CA GLU A 103 -6.18 19.09 -0.28
C GLU A 103 -5.73 17.82 0.46
N ILE A 104 -6.48 17.38 1.47
CA ILE A 104 -6.23 16.11 2.16
C ILE A 104 -6.30 14.92 1.17
N CYS A 105 -7.32 14.87 0.30
CA CYS A 105 -7.50 13.77 -0.65
C CYS A 105 -6.45 13.76 -1.79
N LYS A 106 -5.93 14.93 -2.17
CA LYS A 106 -4.84 15.07 -3.15
C LYS A 106 -3.48 14.68 -2.58
N TYR A 107 -3.32 14.71 -1.26
CA TYR A 107 -2.04 14.44 -0.62
C TYR A 107 -1.49 13.07 -1.04
N ARG A 108 -0.17 13.03 -1.29
CA ARG A 108 0.59 11.83 -1.58
C ARG A 108 1.79 11.81 -0.67
N HIS A 109 1.96 10.72 0.06
CA HIS A 109 3.10 10.56 0.95
C HIS A 109 4.38 10.40 0.09
N PRO A 110 5.46 11.15 0.38
CA PRO A 110 6.65 11.22 -0.49
C PRO A 110 7.41 9.90 -0.60
N PHE A 111 7.46 9.11 0.48
CA PHE A 111 8.29 7.89 0.55
C PHE A 111 7.52 6.58 0.65
N LEU A 112 6.22 6.63 0.98
CA LEU A 112 5.43 5.44 1.29
C LEU A 112 4.27 5.38 0.31
N SER A 113 4.17 4.25 -0.40
CA SER A 113 3.02 3.95 -1.23
C SER A 113 2.17 2.86 -0.58
N LYS A 114 0.86 2.92 -0.83
CA LYS A 114 -0.08 1.88 -0.40
C LYS A 114 0.37 0.49 -0.86
N GLY A 115 0.79 0.37 -2.13
CA GLY A 115 1.27 -0.89 -2.69
C GLY A 115 2.52 -1.46 -2.00
N MET A 116 3.46 -0.61 -1.56
CA MET A 116 4.63 -1.06 -0.79
C MET A 116 4.21 -1.66 0.56
N LEU A 117 3.32 -0.99 1.29
CA LEU A 117 2.84 -1.46 2.58
C LEU A 117 1.96 -2.72 2.46
N GLU A 118 1.13 -2.80 1.43
CA GLU A 118 0.33 -3.99 1.11
C GLU A 118 1.23 -5.18 0.74
N GLY A 119 2.29 -4.95 -0.03
CA GLY A 119 3.28 -5.98 -0.36
C GLY A 119 3.98 -6.51 0.89
N ARG A 120 4.37 -5.62 1.81
CA ARG A 120 4.93 -6.00 3.11
C ARG A 120 3.94 -6.78 3.96
N LEU A 121 2.69 -6.34 4.02
CA LEU A 121 1.63 -7.03 4.78
C LEU A 121 1.38 -8.43 4.22
N SER A 122 1.32 -8.56 2.89
CA SER A 122 1.17 -9.85 2.19
C SER A 122 2.34 -10.79 2.51
N ALA A 123 3.58 -10.29 2.42
CA ALA A 123 4.77 -11.06 2.74
C ALA A 123 4.79 -11.52 4.21
N ALA A 124 4.46 -10.63 5.15
CA ALA A 124 4.42 -10.97 6.58
C ALA A 124 3.34 -12.02 6.89
N ARG A 125 2.16 -11.91 6.25
CA ARG A 125 1.09 -12.92 6.36
C ARG A 125 1.52 -14.27 5.79
N ALA A 126 2.14 -14.28 4.61
CA ALA A 126 2.64 -15.50 3.99
C ALA A 126 3.74 -16.17 4.84
N GLN A 127 4.63 -15.39 5.47
CA GLN A 127 5.61 -15.93 6.40
C GLN A 127 4.97 -16.56 7.63
N LEU A 128 3.91 -15.95 8.15
CA LEU A 128 3.16 -16.49 9.29
C LEU A 128 2.43 -17.79 8.92
N GLU A 129 1.83 -17.85 7.73
CA GLU A 129 1.20 -19.07 7.21
C GLU A 129 2.22 -20.20 6.99
N ASN A 130 3.39 -19.88 6.41
CA ASN A 130 4.48 -20.84 6.25
C ASN A 130 5.04 -21.36 7.59
N LEU A 131 4.98 -20.55 8.65
CA LEU A 131 5.30 -20.99 10.01
C LEU A 131 4.24 -21.90 10.62
N ASP A 132 3.01 -21.90 10.11
CA ASP A 132 1.94 -22.78 10.57
C ASP A 132 1.80 -24.02 9.69
N ALA A 133 2.37 -24.00 8.49
CA ALA A 133 2.39 -25.14 7.59
C ALA A 133 3.06 -26.36 8.26
N PRO A 134 2.46 -27.56 8.10
CA PRO A 134 3.07 -28.78 8.57
C PRO A 134 4.44 -28.93 7.92
N ARG A 135 5.45 -29.34 8.70
CA ARG A 135 6.75 -29.66 8.13
C ARG A 135 6.53 -30.77 7.11
N LEU A 136 6.85 -30.49 5.85
CA LEU A 136 7.00 -31.55 4.88
C LEU A 136 7.96 -32.57 5.49
N ALA A 137 7.61 -33.85 5.42
CA ALA A 137 8.56 -34.90 5.71
C ALA A 137 9.81 -34.57 4.90
N SER A 138 10.96 -34.44 5.57
CA SER A 138 12.23 -34.31 4.87
C SER A 138 12.29 -35.50 3.92
N ALA A 139 12.21 -35.23 2.61
CA ALA A 139 12.48 -36.24 1.62
C ALA A 139 13.85 -36.83 1.98
N ASP A 140 13.93 -38.15 2.02
CA ASP A 140 15.17 -38.86 2.28
C ASP A 140 16.20 -38.34 1.27
N PRO A 141 17.33 -37.75 1.69
CA PRO A 141 18.28 -37.12 0.77
C PRO A 141 18.84 -38.09 -0.28
N ASP A 142 18.71 -39.39 -0.04
CA ASP A 142 19.11 -40.46 -0.96
C ASP A 142 18.06 -40.80 -2.04
N ILE A 143 16.87 -40.19 -2.00
CA ILE A 143 15.78 -40.36 -2.99
C ILE A 143 15.55 -39.05 -3.77
N VAL A 144 16.63 -38.42 -4.22
CA VAL A 144 16.55 -37.36 -5.23
C VAL A 144 16.86 -38.01 -6.58
N ASP A 145 15.83 -38.35 -7.35
CA ASP A 145 16.04 -38.85 -8.71
C ASP A 145 16.55 -37.72 -9.60
N VAL A 146 17.85 -37.78 -9.93
CA VAL A 146 18.53 -36.82 -10.79
C VAL A 146 17.86 -36.73 -12.18
N GLY A 147 17.23 -37.82 -12.64
CA GLY A 147 16.46 -37.86 -13.88
C GLY A 147 15.21 -36.98 -13.82
N GLU A 148 14.44 -37.05 -12.73
CA GLU A 148 13.27 -36.20 -12.50
C GLU A 148 13.66 -34.73 -12.37
N VAL A 149 14.76 -34.43 -11.64
CA VAL A 149 15.26 -33.06 -11.50
C VAL A 149 15.71 -32.50 -12.85
N SER A 150 16.42 -33.29 -13.67
CA SER A 150 16.85 -32.88 -15.01
C SER A 150 15.66 -32.66 -15.96
N ALA A 151 14.62 -33.49 -15.87
CA ALA A 151 13.39 -33.33 -16.64
C ALA A 151 12.64 -32.04 -16.24
N LEU A 152 12.52 -31.78 -14.94
CA LEU A 152 11.88 -30.57 -14.40
C LEU A 152 12.64 -29.29 -14.79
N VAL A 153 13.97 -29.31 -14.73
CA VAL A 153 14.82 -28.18 -15.16
C VAL A 153 14.67 -27.93 -16.66
N SER A 154 14.63 -29.01 -17.46
CA SER A 154 14.43 -28.93 -18.91
C SER A 154 13.05 -28.37 -19.27
N GLU A 155 12.02 -28.74 -18.51
CA GLU A 155 10.67 -28.22 -18.66
C GLU A 155 10.59 -26.73 -18.31
N MET A 156 11.21 -26.30 -17.21
CA MET A 156 11.30 -24.88 -16.85
C MET A 156 12.01 -24.05 -17.93
N GLN A 157 13.17 -24.52 -18.39
CA GLN A 157 13.93 -23.85 -19.45
C GLN A 157 13.14 -23.75 -20.76
N GLY A 158 12.40 -24.82 -21.11
CA GLY A 158 11.50 -24.83 -22.25
C GLY A 158 10.35 -23.82 -22.11
N ASN A 159 9.74 -23.70 -20.93
CA ASN A 159 8.65 -22.76 -20.68
C ASN A 159 9.12 -21.30 -20.68
N LEU A 160 10.29 -21.01 -20.12
CA LEU A 160 10.92 -19.69 -20.22
C LEU A 160 11.28 -19.34 -21.68
N GLY A 161 11.81 -20.29 -22.45
CA GLY A 161 12.07 -20.14 -23.88
C GLY A 161 10.81 -19.87 -24.72
N ARG A 162 9.69 -20.52 -24.39
CA ARG A 162 8.40 -20.29 -25.06
C ARG A 162 7.80 -18.91 -24.74
N ARG A 163 7.86 -18.46 -23.48
CA ARG A 163 7.35 -17.13 -23.09
C ARG A 163 8.14 -15.98 -23.70
N THR A 164 9.46 -16.12 -23.79
CA THR A 164 10.34 -15.12 -24.41
C THR A 164 10.21 -15.10 -25.93
N SER A 165 10.05 -16.26 -26.58
CA SER A 165 9.84 -16.33 -28.04
C SER A 165 8.46 -15.83 -28.48
N ALA A 166 7.40 -16.02 -27.67
CA ALA A 166 6.10 -15.43 -27.91
C ALA A 166 6.16 -13.89 -27.89
N ALA A 167 6.75 -13.31 -26.84
CA ALA A 167 6.96 -11.86 -26.76
C ALA A 167 7.78 -11.32 -27.94
N LYS A 168 8.80 -12.06 -28.41
CA LYS A 168 9.65 -11.65 -29.54
C LYS A 168 8.91 -11.64 -30.89
N ARG A 169 7.91 -12.51 -31.09
CA ARG A 169 7.06 -12.51 -32.30
C ARG A 169 6.12 -11.32 -32.34
N ASP A 170 5.61 -10.90 -31.18
CA ASP A 170 4.72 -9.74 -31.09
C ASP A 170 5.43 -8.44 -31.48
N TYR A 171 6.69 -8.27 -31.09
CA TYR A 171 7.52 -7.14 -31.53
C TYR A 171 8.01 -7.24 -33.00
N ALA A 172 8.10 -8.44 -33.57
CA ALA A 172 8.55 -8.62 -34.96
C ALA A 172 7.48 -8.24 -36.00
N ASN A 173 6.21 -8.23 -35.61
CA ASN A 173 5.08 -7.80 -36.47
C ASN A 173 4.77 -6.30 -36.34
N LEU A 174 5.43 -5.57 -35.42
CA LEU A 174 5.36 -4.11 -35.40
C LEU A 174 6.20 -3.58 -36.57
N ARG A 175 5.54 -3.29 -37.69
CA ARG A 175 6.13 -2.45 -38.74
C ARG A 175 6.41 -1.09 -38.12
N MET A 176 7.69 -0.73 -38.00
CA MET A 176 8.10 0.62 -37.63
C MET A 176 7.45 1.62 -38.60
N PRO A 177 6.75 2.64 -38.10
CA PRO A 177 6.23 3.72 -38.95
C PRO A 177 7.37 4.32 -39.74
N THR A 178 7.14 4.54 -41.03
CA THR A 178 8.13 5.20 -41.89
C THR A 178 8.26 6.67 -41.52
N ASP A 179 9.40 7.29 -41.83
CA ASP A 179 9.64 8.71 -41.54
C ASP A 179 8.57 9.64 -42.17
N GLN A 180 7.92 9.20 -43.26
CA GLN A 180 6.79 9.89 -43.86
C GLN A 180 5.52 9.84 -43.00
N GLU A 181 5.18 8.68 -42.43
CA GLU A 181 4.00 8.51 -41.56
C GLU A 181 4.16 9.28 -40.22
N LEU A 182 5.39 9.35 -39.69
CA LEU A 182 5.73 10.17 -38.54
C LEU A 182 5.62 11.68 -38.84
N ALA A 183 6.03 12.11 -40.04
CA ALA A 183 5.91 13.50 -40.47
C ALA A 183 4.46 13.94 -40.75
N GLU A 184 3.58 13.01 -41.17
CA GLU A 184 2.15 13.30 -41.33
C GLU A 184 1.42 13.45 -39.99
N LEU A 185 1.74 12.64 -38.98
CA LEU A 185 1.17 12.76 -37.63
C LEU A 185 1.61 14.05 -36.90
N ALA A 186 2.75 14.61 -37.28
CA ALA A 186 3.24 15.90 -36.76
C ALA A 186 2.53 17.12 -37.39
N LYS A 187 1.77 16.95 -38.47
CA LYS A 187 0.96 18.02 -39.07
C LYS A 187 -0.40 18.10 -38.37
N ILE A 188 -0.48 18.87 -37.29
CA ILE A 188 -1.75 19.27 -36.69
C ILE A 188 -2.42 20.28 -37.65
N PRO A 189 -3.63 20.02 -38.20
CA PRO A 189 -4.36 21.02 -38.97
C PRO A 189 -5.18 21.86 -37.97
N GLY A 190 -4.71 23.07 -37.67
CA GLY A 190 -5.35 23.90 -36.66
C GLY A 190 -4.98 25.38 -36.65
N GLU A 191 -4.60 25.96 -37.79
CA GLU A 191 -4.55 27.42 -37.95
C GLU A 191 -5.11 27.81 -39.32
N ALA A 192 -6.39 28.20 -39.35
CA ALA A 192 -6.93 29.21 -40.27
C ALA A 192 -8.45 29.30 -40.09
N ASN A 193 -8.91 30.30 -39.33
CA ASN A 193 -9.95 31.22 -39.81
C ASN A 193 -10.12 32.37 -38.81
N ALA A 194 -9.30 33.40 -38.99
CA ALA A 194 -9.63 34.76 -38.61
C ALA A 194 -9.83 35.53 -39.92
N GLN A 195 -11.09 35.71 -40.34
CA GLN A 195 -11.57 36.77 -41.23
C GLN A 195 -13.06 36.54 -41.55
N GLU A 196 -13.95 37.14 -40.76
CA GLU A 196 -14.98 38.11 -41.20
C GLU A 196 -15.71 38.67 -39.96
#